data_AF-A0A7Y3DZT8-F1
#
_entry.id   AF-A0A7Y3DZT8-F1
#
_cell.length_a   1.000
_cell.length_b   1.000
_cell.length_c   1.000
_cell.angle_alpha   90.00
_cell.angle_beta   90.00
_cell.angle_gamma   90.00
#
_symmetry.space_group_name_H-M   'P 1'
#
loop_
_entity.id
_entity.type
_entity.pdbx_description
1 polymer ?
#
loop_
_entity_poly.entity_id
_entity_poly.type
_entity_poly.pdbx_seq_one_letter_code
_entity_poly.pdbx_strand_id
1 'polypeptide(L)' 'QIDLKHIVLETDSPYLAPKPYRGKRNESAYIIKVLEKLSELYNLSIEEIAKVTTENSKTVFGI' A
#
# COMPACT_ATOMS: atom_id res chain seq x y z
N GLN A 1 -9.57 6.85 -11.92
CA GLN A 1 -8.36 6.28 -11.31
C GLN A 1 -7.51 7.43 -10.78
N ILE A 2 -6.94 7.31 -9.59
CA ILE A 2 -6.08 8.35 -8.99
C ILE A 2 -4.65 8.14 -9.49
N ASP A 3 -3.95 9.21 -9.87
CA ASP A 3 -2.53 9.13 -10.27
C ASP A 3 -1.68 8.63 -9.09
N LEU A 4 -0.76 7.71 -9.35
CA LEU A 4 0.05 7.03 -8.35
C LEU A 4 0.89 8.00 -7.50
N LYS A 5 1.28 9.15 -8.06
CA LYS A 5 2.00 10.22 -7.32
C LYS A 5 1.19 10.86 -6.19
N HIS A 6 -0.11 10.59 -6.12
CA HIS A 6 -1.01 11.09 -5.08
C HIS A 6 -1.41 10.00 -4.08
N ILE A 7 -0.73 8.85 -4.08
CA ILE A 7 -1.07 7.69 -3.24
C ILE A 7 0.05 7.41 -2.24
N VAL A 8 -0.35 7.21 -0.98
CA VAL A 8 0.47 6.60 0.08
C VAL A 8 -0.17 5.28 0.50
N LEU A 9 0.63 4.32 0.99
CA LEU A 9 0.12 3.02 1.42
C LEU A 9 0.05 2.96 2.94
N GLU A 10 -1.02 2.36 3.46
CA GLU A 10 -1.18 2.04 4.88
C GLU A 10 -1.85 0.68 5.08
N THR A 11 -1.85 0.20 6.32
CA THR A 11 -2.63 -0.98 6.72
C THR A 11 -3.81 -0.65 7.63
N ASP A 12 -3.78 0.47 8.35
CA ASP A 12 -4.68 0.76 9.48
C ASP A 12 -4.59 -0.31 10.61
N SER A 13 -3.43 -0.94 10.77
CA SER A 13 -3.21 -1.91 11.86
C SER A 13 -3.42 -1.26 13.23
N PRO A 14 -4.15 -1.92 14.16
CA PRO A 14 -4.51 -3.35 14.15
C PRO A 14 -5.85 -3.70 13.49
N TYR A 15 -6.50 -2.78 12.79
CA TYR A 15 -7.82 -2.91 12.18
C TYR A 15 -7.75 -3.24 10.68
N LEU A 16 -8.88 -3.61 10.08
CA LEU A 16 -9.05 -3.72 8.62
C LEU A 16 -8.08 -4.68 7.88
N ALA A 17 -7.80 -5.86 8.44
CA ALA A 17 -6.92 -6.83 7.79
C ALA A 17 -7.32 -7.14 6.33
N PRO A 18 -6.40 -7.04 5.35
CA PRO A 18 -6.69 -7.29 3.95
C PRO A 18 -6.98 -8.77 3.69
N LYS A 19 -7.58 -9.11 2.54
CA LYS A 19 -7.76 -10.53 2.13
C LYS A 19 -6.37 -11.17 1.94
N PRO A 20 -6.15 -12.44 2.37
CA PRO A 20 -7.08 -13.41 2.96
C PRO A 20 -7.23 -13.35 4.50
N TYR A 21 -6.68 -12.34 5.16
CA TYR A 21 -6.63 -12.22 6.62
C TYR A 21 -7.85 -11.49 7.24
N ARG A 22 -8.87 -11.15 6.44
CA ARG A 22 -10.10 -10.49 6.92
C ARG A 22 -10.69 -11.23 8.12
N GLY A 23 -11.13 -10.46 9.13
CA GLY A 23 -11.66 -10.98 10.40
C GLY A 23 -10.58 -11.35 11.43
N LYS A 24 -9.30 -11.28 11.07
CA LYS A 24 -8.16 -11.37 12.01
C LYS A 24 -7.61 -9.98 12.32
N ARG A 25 -6.77 -9.88 13.35
CA ARG A 25 -5.99 -8.67 13.65
C ARG A 25 -5.09 -8.34 12.45
N ASN A 26 -5.02 -7.07 12.09
CA ASN A 26 -4.12 -6.62 11.02
C ASN A 26 -2.71 -6.37 11.55
N GLU A 27 -1.74 -6.45 10.66
CA GLU A 27 -0.33 -6.25 10.94
C GLU A 27 0.31 -5.38 9.86
N SER A 28 1.29 -4.54 10.23
CA SER A 28 2.01 -3.69 9.28
C SER A 28 2.66 -4.48 8.14
N ALA A 29 3.06 -5.73 8.39
CA ALA A 29 3.60 -6.63 7.38
C ALA A 29 2.60 -6.94 6.23
N TYR A 30 1.30 -6.79 6.46
CA TYR A 30 0.27 -7.01 5.44
C TYR A 30 0.17 -5.87 4.43
N ILE A 31 0.99 -4.81 4.55
CA ILE A 31 1.14 -3.76 3.53
C ILE A 31 1.46 -4.34 2.15
N ILE A 32 2.17 -5.48 2.10
CA ILE A 32 2.48 -6.20 0.86
C ILE A 32 1.21 -6.63 0.11
N LYS A 33 0.11 -6.93 0.82
CA LYS A 33 -1.17 -7.29 0.20
C LYS A 33 -1.89 -6.10 -0.42
N VAL A 34 -1.71 -4.91 0.17
CA VAL A 34 -2.20 -3.65 -0.42
C VAL A 34 -1.39 -3.34 -1.69
N LEU A 35 -0.06 -3.46 -1.60
CA LEU A 35 0.87 -3.27 -2.71
C LEU A 35 0.60 -4.21 -3.90
N GLU A 36 0.47 -5.52 -3.65
CA GLU A 36 0.09 -6.52 -4.67
C GLU A 36 -1.21 -6.11 -5.37
N LYS A 37 -2.21 -5.64 -4.61
CA LYS A 37 -3.49 -5.25 -5.20
C LYS A 37 -3.37 -3.99 -6.07
N LEU A 38 -2.55 -3.02 -5.69
CA LEU A 38 -2.28 -1.86 -6.54
C LEU A 38 -1.54 -2.24 -7.82
N SER A 39 -0.56 -3.15 -7.75
CA SER A 39 0.17 -3.64 -8.92
C SER A 39 -0.79 -4.21 -9.98
N GLU A 40 -1.76 -5.02 -9.56
CA GLU A 40 -2.83 -5.52 -10.46
C GLU A 40 -3.69 -4.40 -11.05
N LEU A 41 -4.12 -3.43 -10.22
CA LEU A 41 -5.06 -2.37 -10.64
C LEU A 41 -4.43 -1.35 -11.59
N TYR A 42 -3.13 -1.08 -11.42
CA TYR A 42 -2.39 -0.10 -12.20
C TYR A 42 -1.60 -0.73 -13.35
N ASN A 43 -1.56 -2.06 -13.43
CA ASN A 43 -0.76 -2.82 -14.40
C ASN A 43 0.72 -2.40 -14.40
N LEU A 44 1.29 -2.27 -13.21
CA LEU A 44 2.70 -1.92 -12.96
C LEU A 44 3.33 -2.97 -12.06
N SER A 45 4.66 -3.08 -12.08
CA SER A 45 5.35 -4.00 -11.18
C SER A 45 5.23 -3.56 -9.73
N ILE A 46 5.36 -4.51 -8.80
CA ILE A 46 5.35 -4.26 -7.36
C ILE A 46 6.43 -3.25 -6.97
N GLU A 47 7.61 -3.35 -7.59
CA GLU A 47 8.76 -2.47 -7.38
C GLU A 47 8.46 -1.03 -7.78
N GLU A 48 7.77 -0.82 -8.91
CA GLU A 48 7.40 0.52 -9.37
C GLU A 48 6.36 1.16 -8.44
N ILE A 49 5.34 0.40 -8.03
CA ILE A 49 4.36 0.89 -7.04
C ILE A 49 5.05 1.24 -5.73
N ALA A 50 5.93 0.36 -5.23
CA ALA A 50 6.65 0.57 -3.98
C ALA A 50 7.53 1.81 -4.05
N LYS A 51 8.27 2.00 -5.14
CA LYS A 51 9.12 3.16 -5.37
C LYS A 51 8.31 4.46 -5.31
N VAL A 52 7.27 4.58 -6.12
CA VAL A 52 6.48 5.82 -6.20
C VAL A 52 5.79 6.12 -4.87
N THR A 53 5.13 5.13 -4.27
CA THR A 53 4.39 5.34 -3.01
C THR A 53 5.31 5.61 -1.81
N THR A 54 6.54 5.08 -1.82
CA THR A 54 7.57 5.39 -0.82
C THR A 54 8.03 6.84 -0.95
N GLU A 55 8.36 7.30 -2.16
CA GLU A 55 8.78 8.69 -2.40
C GLU A 55 7.66 9.69 -2.08
N ASN A 56 6.41 9.34 -2.37
CA ASN A 56 5.26 10.14 -1.95
C ASN A 56 5.18 10.24 -0.41
N SER A 57 5.37 9.11 0.28
CA SER A 57 5.32 9.08 1.75
C SER A 57 6.43 9.93 2.37
N LYS A 58 7.66 9.84 1.85
CA LYS A 58 8.77 10.71 2.25
C LYS A 58 8.45 12.19 2.07
N THR A 59 7.87 12.54 0.92
CA THR A 59 7.48 13.91 0.60
C THR A 59 6.39 14.43 1.56
N VAL A 60 5.38 13.61 1.86
CA VAL A 60 4.25 13.99 2.72
C VAL A 60 4.65 14.09 4.19
N PHE A 61 5.47 13.15 4.68
CA PHE A 61 5.83 13.05 6.10
C PHE A 61 7.19 13.68 6.44
N GLY A 62 7.97 14.10 5.45
CA GLY A 62 9.28 14.75 5.65
C GLY A 62 10.37 13.83 6.20
N ILE A 63 10.41 12.57 5.74
CA ILE A 63 11.37 11.54 6.18
C ILE A 63 12.36 11.14 5.10
#